data_AF-A0A2T3JAD3-F1
#
_entry.id   AF-A0A2T3JAD3-F1
#
_cell.length_a   1.000
_cell.length_b   1.000
_cell.length_c   1.000
_cell.angle_alpha   90.00
_cell.angle_beta   90.00
_cell.angle_gamma   90.00
#
_symmetry.space_group_name_H-M   'P 1'
#
loop_
_entity.id
_entity.type
_entity.pdbx_description
1 polymer ?
#
loop_
_entity_poly.entity_id
_entity_poly.type
_entity_poly.pdbx_seq_one_letter_code
_entity_poly.pdbx_strand_id
1 'polypeptide(L)'
;MKNLAGHNISIFLFQFVLRKNAISFVLNESIAEDLYPEIEEQIQPLTQACSETLMRHRHLCHEEIIMDGNILVDNCFEVMLSAGLGKHFAEREKQNLFNDAHKIANLLMEVMDRRTKELEQGTYPGPQYVTPKIQRTQSTNKGLEALGRKRQQSPWDTNEIYDLSRLNPDDLPKDVLVRKGYDHRGHCLAFEHKRLGDLGRIILTYIGKDKTLVEAELSKDNPDTLDEKQKVLEEIVSTVEFNLRTIVKDI
;
A
#
# COMPACT_ATOMS: atom_id res chain seq x y z
N MET A 1 12.09 22.14 15.36
CA MET A 1 12.43 21.08 14.38
C MET A 1 11.95 21.56 13.01
N LYS A 2 12.55 21.09 11.90
CA LYS A 2 12.11 21.42 10.55
C LYS A 2 11.78 20.17 9.75
N ASN A 3 10.79 20.24 8.87
CA ASN A 3 10.44 19.13 7.97
C ASN A 3 11.32 19.13 6.71
N LEU A 4 11.08 18.19 5.80
CA LEU A 4 11.80 18.09 4.53
C LEU A 4 11.70 19.36 3.65
N ALA A 5 10.63 20.14 3.76
CA ALA A 5 10.48 21.43 3.07
C ALA A 5 11.18 22.61 3.79
N GLY A 6 11.76 22.38 4.97
CA GLY A 6 12.40 23.42 5.78
C GLY A 6 11.42 24.26 6.61
N HIS A 7 10.14 23.88 6.66
CA HIS A 7 9.10 24.53 7.46
C HIS A 7 9.21 24.13 8.94
N ASN A 8 8.80 25.03 9.84
CA ASN A 8 8.85 24.78 11.27
C ASN A 8 7.73 23.81 11.70
N ILE A 9 8.15 22.74 12.38
CA ILE A 9 7.24 21.70 12.88
C ILE A 9 6.80 22.02 14.31
N SER A 10 5.51 21.85 14.57
CA SER A 10 4.94 21.78 15.93
C SER A 10 5.00 20.34 16.44
N ILE A 11 4.47 19.38 15.67
CA ILE A 11 4.40 17.97 16.04
C ILE A 11 4.88 17.10 14.89
N PHE A 12 5.90 16.30 15.15
CA PHE A 12 6.30 15.20 14.26
C PHE A 12 5.28 14.08 14.38
N LEU A 13 4.71 13.59 13.27
CA LEU A 13 3.78 12.46 13.29
C LEU A 13 4.49 11.17 12.89
N PHE A 14 5.01 11.11 11.67
CA PHE A 14 5.66 9.91 11.14
C PHE A 14 6.70 10.23 10.06
N GLN A 15 7.57 9.27 9.82
CA GLN A 15 8.59 9.29 8.78
C GLN A 15 8.71 7.93 8.11
N PHE A 16 9.02 7.95 6.82
CA PHE A 16 9.50 6.79 6.09
C PHE A 16 10.99 6.96 5.86
N VAL A 17 11.77 6.07 6.45
CA VAL A 17 13.24 6.14 6.50
C VAL A 17 13.84 5.01 5.69
N LEU A 18 14.67 5.33 4.71
CA LEU A 18 15.39 4.38 3.90
C LEU A 18 16.44 3.65 4.73
N ARG A 19 16.43 2.32 4.63
CA ARG A 19 17.45 1.42 5.17
C ARG A 19 18.15 0.70 4.02
N LYS A 20 19.22 -0.05 4.31
CA LYS A 20 20.05 -0.72 3.29
C LYS A 20 19.27 -1.53 2.25
N ASN A 21 18.21 -2.23 2.63
CA ASN A 21 17.37 -3.03 1.73
C ASN A 21 15.86 -2.95 2.06
N ALA A 22 15.46 -1.93 2.80
CA ALA A 22 14.10 -1.80 3.31
C ALA A 22 13.76 -0.33 3.56
N ILE A 23 12.49 -0.08 3.89
CA ILE A 23 12.02 1.19 4.41
C ILE A 23 11.45 0.95 5.81
N SER A 24 11.77 1.83 6.74
CA SER A 24 11.23 1.82 8.10
C SER A 24 10.15 2.88 8.19
N PHE A 25 8.98 2.51 8.70
CA PHE A 25 8.00 3.47 9.19
C PHE A 25 8.34 3.81 10.63
N VAL A 26 8.63 5.08 10.89
CA VAL A 26 8.96 5.62 12.21
C VAL A 26 7.81 6.50 12.65
N LEU A 27 7.19 6.16 13.78
CA LEU A 27 6.10 6.91 14.37
C LEU A 27 6.62 7.75 15.55
N ASN A 28 5.97 8.87 15.84
CA ASN A 28 6.19 9.61 17.07
C ASN A 28 6.01 8.69 18.29
N GLU A 29 7.00 8.65 19.18
CA GLU A 29 7.04 7.75 20.33
C GLU A 29 5.82 7.93 21.26
N SER A 30 5.49 9.18 21.61
CA SER A 30 4.35 9.45 22.48
C SER A 30 3.00 9.10 21.87
N ILE A 31 2.87 9.14 20.54
CA ILE A 31 1.66 8.68 19.85
C ILE A 31 1.65 7.16 19.75
N ALA A 32 2.82 6.54 19.53
CA ALA A 32 2.96 5.09 19.45
C ALA A 32 2.58 4.40 20.76
N GLU A 33 2.97 4.98 21.90
CA GLU A 33 2.60 4.51 23.24
C GLU A 33 1.10 4.57 23.52
N ASP A 34 0.37 5.47 22.85
CA ASP A 34 -1.08 5.63 23.01
C ASP A 34 -1.88 4.97 21.88
N LEU A 35 -1.22 4.24 20.99
CA LEU A 35 -1.87 3.70 19.81
C LEU A 35 -2.87 2.59 20.19
N TYR A 36 -4.14 2.80 19.85
CA TYR A 36 -5.20 1.80 20.09
C TYR A 36 -5.14 0.66 19.06
N PRO A 37 -5.35 -0.61 19.44
CA PRO A 37 -5.24 -1.76 18.53
C PRO A 37 -6.09 -1.64 17.25
N GLU A 38 -7.31 -1.10 17.37
CA GLU A 38 -8.22 -0.88 16.24
C GLU A 38 -7.74 0.20 15.26
N ILE A 39 -6.94 1.15 15.74
CA ILE A 39 -6.30 2.17 14.90
C ILE A 39 -5.03 1.61 14.28
N GLU A 40 -4.23 0.85 15.04
CA GLU A 40 -3.05 0.15 14.54
C GLU A 40 -3.39 -0.75 13.34
N GLU A 41 -4.48 -1.54 13.45
CA GLU A 41 -4.95 -2.42 12.36
C GLU A 41 -5.32 -1.65 11.08
N GLN A 42 -5.79 -0.40 11.21
CA GLN A 42 -6.12 0.47 10.08
C GLN A 42 -4.87 1.14 9.48
N ILE A 43 -3.89 1.52 10.30
CA ILE A 43 -2.64 2.15 9.86
C ILE A 43 -1.75 1.16 9.12
N GLN A 44 -1.73 -0.11 9.53
CA GLN A 44 -0.84 -1.13 8.96
C GLN A 44 -0.93 -1.26 7.42
N PRO A 45 -2.11 -1.46 6.80
CA PRO A 45 -2.20 -1.59 5.35
C PRO A 45 -1.85 -0.29 4.61
N LEU A 46 -2.16 0.89 5.18
CA LEU A 46 -1.79 2.19 4.62
C LEU A 46 -0.27 2.35 4.60
N THR A 47 0.38 2.02 5.72
CA THR A 47 1.83 2.07 5.88
C THR A 47 2.53 1.15 4.91
N GLN A 48 1.98 -0.05 4.70
CA GLN A 48 2.51 -0.99 3.72
C GLN A 48 2.39 -0.45 2.29
N ALA A 49 1.23 0.06 1.88
CA ALA A 49 1.04 0.63 0.55
C ALA A 49 2.01 1.80 0.29
N CYS A 50 2.16 2.71 1.26
CA CYS A 50 3.16 3.79 1.19
C CYS A 50 4.59 3.23 1.06
N SER A 51 4.94 2.25 1.88
CA SER A 51 6.28 1.63 1.89
C SER A 51 6.65 1.02 0.55
N GLU A 52 5.73 0.26 -0.05
CA GLU A 52 5.93 -0.37 -1.36
C GLU A 52 6.14 0.69 -2.45
N THR A 53 5.29 1.73 -2.47
CA THR A 53 5.40 2.86 -3.41
C THR A 53 6.77 3.53 -3.31
N LEU A 54 7.16 3.94 -2.11
CA LEU A 54 8.39 4.70 -1.84
C LEU A 54 9.64 3.87 -2.17
N MET A 55 9.62 2.56 -1.88
CA MET A 55 10.74 1.67 -2.16
C MET A 55 11.10 1.59 -3.64
N ARG A 56 10.14 1.75 -4.56
CA ARG A 56 10.42 1.75 -6.00
C ARG A 56 11.23 2.96 -6.45
N HIS A 57 11.07 4.08 -5.76
CA HIS A 57 11.77 5.32 -6.08
C HIS A 57 12.97 5.56 -5.16
N ARG A 58 13.33 4.57 -4.33
CA ARG A 58 14.47 4.62 -3.42
C ARG A 58 15.77 5.05 -4.10
N HIS A 59 16.05 4.54 -5.30
CA HIS A 59 17.28 4.84 -6.05
C HIS A 59 17.39 6.29 -6.51
N LEU A 60 16.27 7.04 -6.47
CA LEU A 60 16.21 8.46 -6.82
C LEU A 60 16.33 9.37 -5.59
N CYS A 61 16.23 8.79 -4.38
CA CYS A 61 16.35 9.50 -3.11
C CYS A 61 17.79 9.44 -2.61
N HIS A 62 18.35 10.60 -2.29
CA HIS A 62 19.73 10.73 -1.78
C HIS A 62 19.77 10.97 -0.27
N GLU A 63 18.62 11.19 0.35
CA GLU A 63 18.46 11.42 1.79
C GLU A 63 17.99 10.15 2.51
N GLU A 64 18.21 10.10 3.83
CA GLU A 64 17.75 8.97 4.64
C GLU A 64 16.22 8.97 4.78
N ILE A 65 15.60 10.14 4.89
CA ILE A 65 14.16 10.28 5.00
C ILE A 65 13.58 10.52 3.61
N ILE A 66 12.74 9.60 3.13
CA ILE A 66 12.13 9.71 1.80
C ILE A 66 10.77 10.39 1.82
N MET A 67 10.06 10.30 2.95
CA MET A 67 8.78 10.98 3.19
C MET A 67 8.62 11.28 4.67
N ASP A 68 8.06 12.44 5.01
CA ASP A 68 7.65 12.79 6.37
C ASP A 68 6.22 13.35 6.41
N GLY A 69 5.57 13.20 7.56
CA GLY A 69 4.26 13.76 7.86
C GLY A 69 4.31 14.50 9.19
N ASN A 70 3.92 15.76 9.19
CA ASN A 70 4.08 16.66 10.32
C ASN A 70 2.88 17.59 10.48
N ILE A 71 2.65 18.07 11.70
CA ILE A 71 1.81 19.23 11.98
C ILE A 71 2.73 20.44 12.16
N LEU A 72 2.52 21.47 11.36
CA LEU A 72 3.28 22.70 11.38
C LEU A 72 2.85 23.61 12.53
N VAL A 73 3.61 24.69 12.75
CA VAL A 73 3.34 25.69 13.82
C VAL A 73 2.03 26.46 13.64
N ASP A 74 1.48 26.48 12.43
CA ASP A 74 0.16 27.04 12.10
C ASP A 74 -0.97 26.01 12.23
N ASN A 75 -0.67 24.83 12.80
CA ASN A 75 -1.55 23.67 12.92
C ASN A 75 -1.98 23.06 11.57
N CYS A 76 -1.32 23.38 10.46
CA CYS A 76 -1.56 22.69 9.20
C CYS A 76 -0.82 21.35 9.18
N PHE A 77 -1.52 20.30 8.74
CA PHE A 77 -0.90 19.03 8.42
C PHE A 77 -0.18 19.13 7.06
N GLU A 78 1.06 18.67 7.01
CA GLU A 78 1.88 18.69 5.80
C GLU A 78 2.62 17.35 5.64
N VAL A 79 2.53 16.78 4.44
CA VAL A 79 3.33 15.62 4.01
C VAL A 79 4.31 16.09 2.96
N MET A 80 5.57 15.74 3.12
CA MET A 80 6.60 16.05 2.13
C MET A 80 7.34 14.80 1.70
N LEU A 81 7.68 14.77 0.41
CA LEU A 81 8.64 13.82 -0.14
C LEU A 81 10.02 14.47 -0.13
N SER A 82 11.08 13.66 -0.14
CA SER A 82 12.44 14.18 -0.34
C SER A 82 12.53 14.99 -1.63
N ALA A 83 13.38 16.03 -1.60
CA ALA A 83 13.41 17.07 -2.61
C ALA A 83 13.57 16.50 -4.03
N GLY A 84 12.69 16.92 -4.94
CA GLY A 84 12.72 16.52 -6.34
C GLY A 84 12.19 15.11 -6.62
N LEU A 85 11.86 14.29 -5.61
CA LEU A 85 11.35 12.94 -5.81
C LEU A 85 9.94 12.93 -6.44
N GLY A 86 9.10 13.90 -6.04
CA GLY A 86 7.70 13.99 -6.44
C GLY A 86 7.42 14.15 -7.95
N LYS A 87 8.45 14.41 -8.78
CA LYS A 87 8.34 14.50 -10.25
C LYS A 87 8.45 13.14 -10.95
N HIS A 88 8.87 12.11 -10.23
CA HIS A 88 9.11 10.77 -10.78
C HIS A 88 7.92 9.82 -10.61
N PHE A 89 6.96 10.19 -9.75
CA PHE A 89 5.73 9.42 -9.56
C PHE A 89 4.75 9.68 -10.70
N ALA A 90 4.06 8.63 -11.14
CA ALA A 90 2.87 8.81 -11.96
C ALA A 90 1.78 9.52 -11.15
N GLU A 91 0.94 10.34 -11.79
CA GLU A 91 -0.04 11.20 -11.10
C GLU A 91 -0.97 10.42 -10.16
N ARG A 92 -1.50 9.28 -10.62
CA ARG A 92 -2.38 8.43 -9.83
C ARG A 92 -1.69 7.79 -8.62
N GLU A 93 -0.47 7.29 -8.84
CA GLU A 93 0.35 6.70 -7.79
C GLU A 93 0.69 7.73 -6.71
N LYS A 94 1.09 8.94 -7.14
CA LYS A 94 1.35 10.08 -6.27
C LYS A 94 0.11 10.43 -5.44
N GLN A 95 -1.05 10.56 -6.09
CA GLN A 95 -2.29 10.87 -5.40
C GLN A 95 -2.66 9.82 -4.36
N ASN A 96 -2.52 8.53 -4.69
CA ASN A 96 -2.76 7.43 -3.75
C ASN A 96 -1.80 7.50 -2.55
N LEU A 97 -0.51 7.74 -2.79
CA LEU A 97 0.49 7.87 -1.74
C LEU A 97 0.15 9.00 -0.76
N PHE A 98 -0.18 10.19 -1.27
CA PHE A 98 -0.54 11.33 -0.42
C PHE A 98 -1.87 11.12 0.30
N ASN A 99 -2.86 10.49 -0.35
CA ASN A 99 -4.13 10.13 0.29
C ASN A 99 -3.92 9.16 1.46
N ASP A 100 -3.06 8.16 1.29
CA ASP A 100 -2.75 7.19 2.34
C ASP A 100 -1.98 7.85 3.49
N ALA A 101 -0.98 8.67 3.18
CA ALA A 101 -0.24 9.46 4.18
C ALA A 101 -1.17 10.38 4.97
N HIS A 102 -2.12 11.04 4.31
CA HIS A 102 -3.13 11.86 4.95
C HIS A 102 -4.06 11.05 5.84
N LYS A 103 -4.45 9.84 5.41
CA LYS A 103 -5.31 8.96 6.20
C LYS A 103 -4.60 8.43 7.44
N ILE A 104 -3.31 8.11 7.33
CA ILE A 104 -2.46 7.78 8.49
C ILE A 104 -2.46 8.97 9.46
N ALA A 105 -2.22 10.19 8.98
CA ALA A 105 -2.21 11.37 9.86
C ALA A 105 -3.55 11.60 10.57
N ASN A 106 -4.68 11.44 9.89
CA ASN A 106 -6.00 11.54 10.51
C ASN A 106 -6.18 10.53 11.64
N LEU A 107 -5.76 9.28 11.43
CA LEU A 107 -5.81 8.23 12.44
C LEU A 107 -4.91 8.56 13.64
N LEU A 108 -3.74 9.14 13.41
CA LEU A 108 -2.84 9.57 14.49
C LEU A 108 -3.36 10.79 15.26
N MET A 109 -4.01 11.74 14.57
CA MET A 109 -4.69 12.86 15.22
C MET A 109 -5.88 12.38 16.06
N GLU A 110 -6.61 11.35 15.61
CA GLU A 110 -7.67 10.72 16.40
C GLU A 110 -7.13 10.10 17.70
N VAL A 111 -5.96 9.46 17.66
CA VAL A 111 -5.27 8.96 18.87
C VAL A 111 -5.00 10.10 19.84
N MET A 112 -4.44 11.22 19.36
CA MET A 112 -4.12 12.38 20.18
C MET A 112 -5.37 13.02 20.80
N ASP A 113 -6.45 13.17 20.01
CA ASP A 113 -7.72 13.72 20.48
C ASP A 113 -8.36 12.83 21.53
N ARG A 114 -8.34 11.51 21.31
CA ARG A 114 -8.89 10.54 22.26
C ARG A 114 -8.08 10.53 23.56
N ARG A 115 -6.74 10.53 23.48
CA ARG A 115 -5.86 10.65 24.64
C ARG A 115 -6.17 11.91 25.46
N THR A 116 -6.35 13.05 24.79
CA THR A 116 -6.66 14.31 25.45
C THR A 116 -7.97 14.21 26.24
N LYS A 117 -9.02 13.63 25.64
CA LYS A 117 -10.31 13.41 26.32
C LYS A 117 -10.19 12.44 27.50
N GLU A 118 -9.44 11.35 27.35
CA GLU A 118 -9.25 10.36 28.42
C GLU A 118 -8.50 10.95 29.62
N LEU A 119 -7.53 11.85 29.38
CA LEU A 119 -6.84 12.60 30.45
C LEU A 119 -7.78 13.56 31.16
N GLU A 120 -8.60 14.33 30.43
CA GLU A 120 -9.60 15.24 31.00
C GLU A 120 -10.64 14.51 31.85
N GLN A 121 -10.99 13.28 31.47
CA GLN A 121 -11.96 12.43 32.16
C GLN A 121 -11.34 11.58 33.28
N GLY A 122 -10.01 11.55 33.40
CA GLY A 122 -9.29 10.69 34.35
C GLY A 122 -9.40 9.19 34.05
N THR A 123 -9.74 8.82 32.81
CA THR A 123 -9.92 7.44 32.34
C THR A 123 -8.72 6.90 31.57
N TYR A 124 -7.66 7.71 31.41
CA TYR A 124 -6.46 7.35 30.66
C TYR A 124 -5.81 6.08 31.24
N PRO A 125 -5.69 5.00 30.44
CA PRO A 125 -5.18 3.71 30.92
C PRO A 125 -3.65 3.69 31.13
N GLY A 126 -2.96 4.78 30.79
CA GLY A 126 -1.50 4.84 30.79
C GLY A 126 -0.87 4.41 29.46
N PRO A 127 0.42 4.70 29.26
CA PRO A 127 1.18 4.27 28.09
C PRO A 127 1.09 2.75 27.90
N GLN A 128 0.79 2.30 26.69
CA GLN A 128 0.73 0.90 26.34
C GLN A 128 2.10 0.41 25.84
N TYR A 129 2.39 -0.87 26.08
CA TYR A 129 3.62 -1.48 25.58
C TYR A 129 3.56 -1.61 24.06
N VAL A 130 4.42 -0.85 23.36
CA VAL A 130 4.58 -0.96 21.91
C VAL A 130 5.20 -2.32 21.59
N THR A 131 4.37 -3.30 21.23
CA THR A 131 4.85 -4.61 20.79
C THR A 131 5.08 -4.51 19.28
N PRO A 132 6.32 -4.60 18.76
CA PRO A 132 6.54 -4.61 17.31
C PRO A 132 5.99 -5.91 16.73
N LYS A 133 4.70 -5.93 16.39
CA LYS A 133 4.06 -7.05 15.67
C LYS A 133 4.48 -6.99 14.21
N ILE A 134 5.73 -7.35 13.94
CA ILE A 134 6.15 -7.75 12.59
C ILE A 134 5.63 -9.19 12.38
N GLN A 135 4.31 -9.36 12.27
CA GLN A 135 3.74 -10.56 11.67
C GLN A 135 3.48 -10.27 10.18
N ARG A 136 4.54 -10.47 9.39
CA ARG A 136 4.42 -10.70 7.94
C ARG A 136 3.49 -11.89 7.74
N THR A 137 2.31 -11.68 7.16
CA THR A 137 1.89 -12.32 5.89
C THR A 137 0.35 -12.46 5.73
N GLN A 138 -0.47 -12.52 6.80
CA GLN A 138 -1.92 -12.78 6.63
C GLN A 138 -2.86 -11.61 6.94
N SER A 139 -2.63 -10.81 8.00
CA SER A 139 -3.47 -9.64 8.31
C SER A 139 -3.29 -8.51 7.30
N THR A 140 -2.05 -8.34 6.84
CA THR A 140 -1.63 -7.32 5.87
C THR A 140 -2.32 -7.43 4.52
N ASN A 141 -2.44 -8.66 3.99
CA ASN A 141 -3.09 -8.89 2.69
C ASN A 141 -4.59 -8.57 2.74
N LYS A 142 -5.30 -8.98 3.81
CA LYS A 142 -6.72 -8.63 3.99
C LYS A 142 -6.94 -7.12 4.12
N GLY A 143 -6.05 -6.43 4.83
CA GLY A 143 -6.09 -4.97 4.98
C GLY A 143 -5.91 -4.25 3.65
N LEU A 144 -4.91 -4.66 2.85
CA LEU A 144 -4.69 -4.12 1.50
C LEU A 144 -5.90 -4.38 0.57
N GLU A 145 -6.45 -5.59 0.59
CA GLU A 145 -7.66 -5.90 -0.19
C GLU A 145 -8.87 -5.03 0.21
N ALA A 146 -9.07 -4.82 1.51
CA ALA A 146 -10.14 -3.95 2.02
C ALA A 146 -9.93 -2.49 1.60
N LEU A 147 -8.67 -2.03 1.62
CA LEU A 147 -8.28 -0.70 1.16
C LEU A 147 -8.61 -0.52 -0.33
N GLY A 148 -8.34 -1.53 -1.15
CA GLY A 148 -8.72 -1.52 -2.57
C GLY A 148 -10.22 -1.53 -2.82
N ARG A 149 -10.98 -2.35 -2.09
CA ARG A 149 -12.45 -2.36 -2.20
C ARG A 149 -13.07 -1.00 -1.84
N LYS A 150 -12.53 -0.29 -0.84
CA LYS A 150 -12.99 1.06 -0.49
C LYS A 150 -12.70 2.09 -1.58
N ARG A 151 -11.62 1.93 -2.34
CA ARG A 151 -11.29 2.83 -3.44
C ARG A 151 -12.32 2.70 -4.58
N GLN A 152 -12.68 1.47 -4.97
CA GLN A 152 -13.70 1.15 -6.02
C GLN A 152 -15.08 1.82 -5.86
N GLN A 153 -15.44 2.26 -4.65
CA GLN A 153 -16.77 2.85 -4.38
C GLN A 153 -16.80 4.37 -4.59
N SER A 154 -15.69 4.99 -4.98
CA SER A 154 -15.63 6.42 -5.25
C SER A 154 -16.25 6.74 -6.64
N PRO A 155 -17.18 7.71 -6.77
CA PRO A 155 -17.83 8.04 -8.05
C PRO A 155 -16.88 8.49 -9.17
N TRP A 156 -15.65 8.87 -8.82
CA TRP A 156 -14.61 9.26 -9.77
C TRP A 156 -13.92 8.05 -10.43
N ASP A 157 -14.22 6.82 -10.02
CA ASP A 157 -13.69 5.55 -10.60
C ASP A 157 -14.40 5.11 -11.89
N THR A 158 -15.29 5.92 -12.44
CA THR A 158 -16.14 5.52 -13.58
C THR A 158 -15.44 5.53 -14.94
N ASN A 159 -14.15 5.90 -15.02
CA ASN A 159 -13.39 5.87 -16.27
C ASN A 159 -12.45 4.68 -16.43
N GLU A 160 -12.43 3.74 -15.49
CA GLU A 160 -11.62 2.53 -15.65
C GLU A 160 -12.49 1.38 -16.09
N ILE A 161 -12.49 1.18 -17.41
CA ILE A 161 -12.86 -0.05 -18.11
C ILE A 161 -11.87 -1.15 -17.68
N TYR A 162 -11.85 -1.49 -16.40
CA TYR A 162 -11.25 -2.71 -15.89
C TYR A 162 -12.37 -3.75 -15.86
N ASP A 163 -12.79 -4.24 -17.03
CA ASP A 163 -13.64 -5.43 -17.09
C ASP A 163 -12.80 -6.68 -16.78
N LEU A 164 -12.20 -6.68 -15.57
CA LEU A 164 -11.54 -7.78 -14.89
C LEU A 164 -12.54 -8.87 -14.47
N SER A 165 -13.81 -8.74 -14.86
CA SER A 165 -14.91 -9.67 -14.58
C SER A 165 -14.83 -10.95 -15.43
N ARG A 166 -13.84 -11.09 -16.32
CA ARG A 166 -13.86 -12.10 -17.40
C ARG A 166 -12.78 -13.17 -17.36
N LEU A 167 -11.91 -13.20 -16.34
CA LEU A 167 -11.13 -14.42 -16.09
C LEU A 167 -12.07 -15.44 -15.48
N ASN A 168 -12.56 -16.37 -16.31
CA ASN A 168 -13.34 -17.48 -15.80
C ASN A 168 -12.39 -18.36 -14.97
N PRO A 169 -12.78 -18.85 -13.77
CA PRO A 169 -11.97 -19.79 -13.02
C PRO A 169 -11.49 -21.01 -13.82
N ASP A 170 -12.21 -21.37 -14.89
CA ASP A 170 -11.85 -22.46 -15.81
C ASP A 170 -10.65 -22.12 -16.73
N ASP A 171 -10.31 -20.84 -16.91
CA ASP A 171 -9.16 -20.41 -17.73
C ASP A 171 -7.83 -20.50 -16.97
N LEU A 172 -7.89 -20.64 -15.64
CA LEU A 172 -6.71 -20.67 -14.78
C LEU A 172 -6.16 -22.10 -14.62
N PRO A 173 -4.85 -22.24 -14.33
CA PRO A 173 -4.27 -23.54 -14.03
C PRO A 173 -4.99 -24.22 -12.87
N LYS A 174 -4.99 -25.55 -12.89
CA LYS A 174 -5.70 -26.36 -11.90
C LYS A 174 -5.31 -25.94 -10.47
N ASP A 175 -6.32 -25.81 -9.60
CA ASP A 175 -6.17 -25.45 -8.18
C ASP A 175 -5.66 -24.03 -7.91
N VAL A 176 -5.65 -23.15 -8.92
CA VAL A 176 -5.45 -21.70 -8.76
C VAL A 176 -6.78 -21.02 -8.48
N LEU A 177 -6.77 -20.14 -7.49
CA LEU A 177 -7.84 -19.20 -7.16
C LEU A 177 -7.38 -17.80 -7.52
N VAL A 178 -8.24 -17.04 -8.20
CA VAL A 178 -8.03 -15.61 -8.45
C VAL A 178 -8.89 -14.78 -7.51
N ARG A 179 -8.31 -13.70 -6.99
CA ARG A 179 -9.01 -12.70 -6.19
C ARG A 179 -8.67 -11.31 -6.71
N LYS A 180 -9.64 -10.40 -6.64
CA LYS A 180 -9.36 -8.98 -6.84
C LYS A 180 -8.55 -8.49 -5.65
N GLY A 181 -7.31 -8.12 -5.91
CA GLY A 181 -6.37 -7.57 -4.95
C GLY A 181 -6.22 -6.06 -5.12
N TYR A 182 -5.41 -5.51 -4.24
CA TYR A 182 -4.98 -4.14 -4.32
C TYR A 182 -3.51 -4.06 -3.97
N ASP A 183 -2.76 -3.38 -4.81
CA ASP A 183 -1.43 -2.94 -4.48
C ASP A 183 -1.34 -1.42 -4.64
N HIS A 184 -0.16 -0.91 -4.37
CA HIS A 184 0.13 0.51 -4.45
C HIS A 184 0.11 1.09 -5.89
N ARG A 185 0.12 0.26 -6.95
CA ARG A 185 -0.15 0.70 -8.34
C ARG A 185 -1.64 0.84 -8.64
N GLY A 186 -2.49 0.15 -7.88
CA GLY A 186 -3.93 0.17 -8.05
C GLY A 186 -4.53 -1.23 -7.97
N HIS A 187 -5.57 -1.46 -8.77
CA HIS A 187 -6.24 -2.75 -8.80
C HIS A 187 -5.34 -3.81 -9.43
N CYS A 188 -5.19 -4.93 -8.74
CA CYS A 188 -4.43 -6.08 -9.22
C CYS A 188 -5.26 -7.37 -9.10
N LEU A 189 -4.84 -8.41 -9.79
CA LEU A 189 -5.31 -9.77 -9.58
C LEU A 189 -4.31 -10.49 -8.70
N ALA A 190 -4.75 -10.98 -7.55
CA ALA A 190 -3.95 -11.84 -6.68
C ALA A 190 -4.29 -13.31 -6.95
N PHE A 191 -3.28 -14.16 -6.97
CA PHE A 191 -3.41 -15.58 -7.28
C PHE A 191 -2.94 -16.43 -6.11
N GLU A 192 -3.74 -17.41 -5.72
CA GLU A 192 -3.45 -18.34 -4.64
C GLU A 192 -3.64 -19.77 -5.14
N HIS A 193 -2.65 -20.62 -4.96
CA HIS A 193 -2.76 -22.04 -5.30
C HIS A 193 -3.06 -22.85 -4.04
N LYS A 194 -4.03 -23.77 -4.10
CA LYS A 194 -4.49 -24.53 -2.92
C LYS A 194 -3.36 -25.27 -2.16
N ARG A 195 -2.29 -25.67 -2.87
CA ARG A 195 -1.13 -26.37 -2.27
C ARG A 195 0.10 -25.51 -2.09
N LEU A 196 0.31 -24.50 -2.94
CA LEU A 196 1.54 -23.68 -2.92
C LEU A 196 1.33 -22.40 -2.10
N GLY A 197 0.09 -22.05 -1.76
CA GLY A 197 -0.24 -20.79 -1.10
C GLY A 197 -0.23 -19.63 -2.09
N ASP A 198 0.13 -18.44 -1.61
CA ASP A 198 0.18 -17.21 -2.41
C ASP A 198 1.16 -17.37 -3.58
N LEU A 199 0.68 -17.17 -4.81
CA LEU A 199 1.50 -17.24 -6.02
C LEU A 199 2.07 -15.87 -6.39
N GLY A 200 1.35 -14.80 -6.05
CA GLY A 200 1.70 -13.45 -6.49
C GLY A 200 0.54 -12.70 -7.12
N ARG A 201 0.87 -11.64 -7.86
CA ARG A 201 -0.09 -10.66 -8.36
C ARG A 201 0.19 -10.28 -9.81
N ILE A 202 -0.86 -9.98 -10.56
CA ILE A 202 -0.79 -9.38 -11.91
C ILE A 202 -1.48 -8.03 -11.90
N ILE A 203 -0.83 -7.03 -12.48
CA ILE A 203 -1.30 -5.66 -12.60
C ILE A 203 -1.52 -5.37 -14.07
N LEU A 204 -2.70 -4.86 -14.40
CA LEU A 204 -3.05 -4.46 -15.75
C LEU A 204 -3.04 -2.93 -15.85
N THR A 205 -2.11 -2.39 -16.64
CA THR A 205 -1.99 -0.95 -16.87
C THR A 205 -2.31 -0.62 -18.32
N TYR A 206 -3.31 0.21 -18.59
CA TYR A 206 -3.67 0.60 -19.94
C TYR A 206 -2.85 1.81 -20.38
N ILE A 207 -1.99 1.64 -21.40
CA ILE A 207 -1.05 2.68 -21.91
C ILE A 207 -1.64 3.43 -23.12
N GLY A 208 -2.87 3.11 -23.53
CA GLY A 208 -3.57 3.76 -24.64
C GLY A 208 -4.60 2.83 -25.28
N LYS A 209 -5.37 3.33 -26.25
CA LYS A 209 -6.60 2.72 -26.82
C LYS A 209 -6.56 1.23 -27.20
N ASP A 210 -5.39 0.58 -27.30
CA ASP A 210 -5.28 -0.85 -27.61
C ASP A 210 -4.10 -1.54 -26.91
N LYS A 211 -3.48 -0.92 -25.89
CA LYS A 211 -2.29 -1.47 -25.25
C LYS A 211 -2.47 -1.60 -23.75
N THR A 212 -2.57 -2.85 -23.30
CA THR A 212 -2.52 -3.23 -21.88
C THR A 212 -1.13 -3.78 -21.57
N LEU A 213 -0.42 -3.13 -20.65
CA LEU A 213 0.78 -3.67 -20.02
C LEU A 213 0.37 -4.62 -18.91
N VAL A 214 0.94 -5.83 -18.94
CA VAL A 214 0.77 -6.85 -17.92
C VAL A 214 2.06 -6.90 -17.11
N GLU A 215 2.00 -6.54 -15.83
CA GLU A 215 3.12 -6.68 -14.90
C GLU A 215 2.80 -7.78 -13.90
N ALA A 216 3.70 -8.76 -13.74
CA ALA A 216 3.55 -9.84 -12.79
C ALA A 216 4.57 -9.74 -11.66
N GLU A 217 4.13 -10.03 -10.44
CA GLU A 217 4.96 -10.05 -9.24
C GLU A 217 4.79 -11.40 -8.54
N LEU A 218 5.88 -12.16 -8.42
CA LEU A 218 5.92 -13.47 -7.78
C LEU A 218 5.96 -13.36 -6.25
N SER A 219 5.13 -14.14 -5.55
CA SER A 219 5.22 -14.26 -4.10
C SER A 219 6.46 -15.06 -3.68
N LYS A 220 7.22 -14.53 -2.72
CA LYS A 220 8.49 -15.11 -2.23
C LYS A 220 8.41 -15.53 -0.76
N ASP A 221 7.21 -15.83 -0.29
CA ASP A 221 6.90 -16.27 1.07
C ASP A 221 7.55 -17.62 1.44
N ASN A 222 7.65 -18.57 0.49
CA ASN A 222 8.27 -19.87 0.69
C ASN A 222 9.32 -20.20 -0.39
N PRO A 223 10.63 -20.15 -0.05
CA PRO A 223 11.73 -20.42 -0.99
C PRO A 223 11.70 -21.83 -1.60
N ASP A 224 11.22 -22.83 -0.86
CA ASP A 224 11.25 -24.23 -1.31
C ASP A 224 10.28 -24.51 -2.47
N THR A 225 9.28 -23.63 -2.62
CA THR A 225 8.24 -23.74 -3.66
C THR A 225 8.41 -22.74 -4.79
N LEU A 226 9.47 -21.93 -4.78
CA LEU A 226 9.59 -20.72 -5.60
C LEU A 226 9.62 -21.03 -7.10
N ASP A 227 10.34 -22.08 -7.50
CA ASP A 227 10.41 -22.54 -8.89
C ASP A 227 9.06 -23.07 -9.39
N GLU A 228 8.31 -23.76 -8.54
CA GLU A 228 6.96 -24.26 -8.88
C GLU A 228 5.96 -23.11 -8.97
N LYS A 229 6.00 -22.16 -8.03
CA LYS A 229 5.18 -20.95 -8.06
C LYS A 229 5.43 -20.12 -9.31
N GLN A 230 6.70 -19.97 -9.70
CA GLN A 230 7.07 -19.23 -10.89
C GLN A 230 6.47 -19.85 -12.15
N LYS A 231 6.57 -21.18 -12.32
CA LYS A 231 5.96 -21.87 -13.47
C LYS A 231 4.46 -21.65 -13.56
N VAL A 232 3.76 -21.78 -12.43
CA VAL A 232 2.31 -21.58 -12.38
C VAL A 232 1.95 -20.12 -12.68
N LEU A 233 2.71 -19.15 -12.14
CA LEU A 233 2.48 -17.74 -12.41
C LEU A 233 2.74 -17.37 -13.88
N GLU A 234 3.77 -17.92 -14.51
CA GLU A 234 4.07 -17.73 -15.94
C GLU A 234 2.94 -18.28 -16.83
N GLU A 235 2.34 -19.41 -16.45
CA GLU A 235 1.16 -19.96 -17.12
C GLU A 235 -0.05 -19.02 -16.99
N ILE A 236 -0.31 -18.51 -15.79
CA ILE A 236 -1.38 -17.53 -15.54
C ILE A 236 -1.16 -16.26 -16.38
N VAL A 237 0.06 -15.71 -16.41
CA VAL A 237 0.39 -14.52 -17.21
C VAL A 237 0.11 -14.78 -18.68
N SER A 238 0.49 -15.96 -19.19
CA SER A 238 0.24 -16.35 -20.58
C SER A 238 -1.25 -16.42 -20.90
N THR A 239 -2.07 -16.97 -19.99
CA THR A 239 -3.54 -16.99 -20.12
C THR A 239 -4.10 -15.57 -20.13
N VAL A 240 -3.67 -14.71 -19.21
CA VAL A 240 -4.13 -13.32 -19.11
C VAL A 240 -3.78 -12.55 -20.39
N GLU A 241 -2.55 -12.66 -20.89
CA GLU A 241 -2.15 -12.03 -22.14
C GLU A 241 -2.92 -12.56 -23.35
N PHE A 242 -3.16 -13.87 -23.42
CA PHE A 242 -3.95 -14.48 -24.49
C PHE A 242 -5.37 -13.92 -24.53
N ASN A 243 -6.04 -13.89 -23.37
CA ASN A 243 -7.38 -13.34 -23.23
C ASN A 243 -7.44 -11.84 -23.54
N LEU A 244 -6.39 -11.08 -23.21
CA LEU A 244 -6.31 -9.66 -23.60
C LEU A 244 -6.17 -9.47 -25.12
N ARG A 245 -5.46 -10.37 -25.81
CA ARG A 245 -5.25 -10.28 -27.27
C ARG A 245 -6.45 -10.72 -28.09
N THR A 246 -7.26 -11.66 -27.60
CA THR A 246 -8.49 -12.09 -28.28
C THR A 246 -9.55 -10.99 -28.25
N ILE A 247 -9.62 -10.20 -27.17
CA ILE A 247 -10.56 -9.08 -27.01
C ILE A 247 -10.33 -7.97 -28.06
N VAL A 248 -9.07 -7.66 -28.41
CA VAL A 248 -8.75 -6.60 -29.41
C VAL A 248 -9.18 -6.99 -30.83
N LYS A 249 -9.49 -8.27 -31.09
CA LYS A 249 -9.94 -8.73 -32.42
C LYS A 249 -11.46 -8.71 -32.61
N ASP A 250 -12.23 -8.59 -31.54
CA ASP A 250 -13.71 -8.63 -31.56
C ASP A 250 -14.36 -7.24 -31.44
N ILE A 251 -13.58 -6.17 -31.61
CA ILE A 251 -14.04 -4.76 -31.73
C ILE A 251 -13.68 -4.25 -33.14
#